data_AF-A0A0P4W1S5-F1
#
_entry.id   AF-A0A0P4W1S5-F1
#
_cell.length_a   1.000
_cell.length_b   1.000
_cell.length_c   1.000
_cell.angle_alpha   90.00
_cell.angle_beta   90.00
_cell.angle_gamma   90.00
#
_symmetry.space_group_name_H-M   'P 1'
#
loop_
_entity.id
_entity.type
_entity.pdbx_description
1 polymer ?
#
loop_
_entity_poly.entity_id
_entity_poly.type
_entity_poly.pdbx_seq_one_letter_code
_entity_poly.pdbx_strand_id
1 'polypeptide(L)'
;MFISALQSQVSHVSERIEPPGETLAPTPGVARTLSLLTEVVTAATVADDAQHDFKQIVSCVVDPLMNAISESATGLGAVESAVYLLNCFHQLHSTLSLLHTTGDKLEMIQGQIDAQLDTLSQEQINGVCHSMGVATMYPLITNPPTTPLSQHPSCQPLAIQAFMTKLDGFLAAPDHLMLPHTRLLLSSSFRRSLQQRTAEAVCTVYKQLHDIVHNPTHGYTDPSSLLPRDPETVKTLLS
;
A
#
# COMPACT_ATOMS: atom_id res chain seq x y z
N MET A 1 -20.52 35.24 -3.04
CA MET A 1 -20.21 35.21 -4.49
C MET A 1 -18.88 34.55 -4.81
N PHE A 2 -17.80 34.84 -4.09
CA PHE A 2 -16.49 34.21 -4.35
C PHE A 2 -16.50 32.68 -4.16
N ILE A 3 -16.95 32.18 -3.01
CA ILE A 3 -17.00 30.73 -2.73
C ILE A 3 -17.86 29.97 -3.74
N SER A 4 -19.03 30.53 -4.12
CA SER A 4 -19.90 29.91 -5.13
C SER A 4 -19.27 29.88 -6.53
N ALA A 5 -18.51 30.91 -6.91
CA ALA A 5 -17.77 30.92 -8.18
C ALA A 5 -16.61 29.92 -8.15
N LEU A 6 -15.89 29.84 -7.03
CA LEU A 6 -14.84 28.85 -6.81
C LEU A 6 -15.38 27.42 -6.88
N GLN A 7 -16.50 27.14 -6.20
CA GLN A 7 -17.17 25.84 -6.27
C GLN A 7 -17.55 25.46 -7.70
N SER A 8 -18.12 26.40 -8.47
CA SER A 8 -18.45 26.16 -9.89
C SER A 8 -17.22 25.92 -10.76
N GLN A 9 -16.11 26.61 -10.49
CA GLN A 9 -14.84 26.41 -11.20
C GLN A 9 -14.26 25.03 -10.87
N VAL A 10 -14.24 24.66 -9.60
CA VAL A 10 -13.74 23.38 -9.10
C VAL A 10 -14.57 22.22 -9.63
N SER A 11 -15.90 22.32 -9.59
CA SER A 11 -16.77 21.25 -10.11
C SER A 11 -16.51 21.03 -11.60
N HIS A 12 -16.41 22.11 -12.38
CA HIS A 12 -16.15 22.03 -13.81
C HIS A 12 -14.74 21.48 -14.16
N VAL A 13 -13.75 21.68 -13.28
CA VAL A 13 -12.41 21.08 -13.46
C VAL A 13 -12.41 19.61 -13.00
N SER A 14 -13.16 19.29 -11.95
CA SER A 14 -13.31 17.95 -11.39
C SER A 14 -14.02 17.01 -12.35
N GLU A 15 -15.04 17.49 -13.07
CA GLU A 15 -15.73 16.76 -14.15
C GLU A 15 -14.83 16.41 -15.35
N ARG A 16 -13.61 16.96 -15.41
CA ARG A 16 -12.67 16.82 -16.52
C ARG A 16 -11.38 16.14 -16.14
N ILE A 17 -11.28 15.53 -14.95
CA ILE A 17 -10.11 14.72 -14.61
C ILE A 17 -10.08 13.55 -15.58
N GLU A 18 -9.05 13.53 -16.42
CA GLU A 18 -8.86 12.47 -17.39
C GLU A 18 -8.62 11.13 -16.67
N PRO A 19 -8.91 9.97 -17.31
CA PRO A 19 -8.52 8.71 -16.74
C PRO A 19 -6.99 8.63 -16.58
N PRO A 20 -6.51 7.90 -15.56
CA PRO A 20 -5.08 7.74 -15.31
C PRO A 20 -4.36 7.11 -16.52
N GLY A 21 -3.19 7.66 -16.84
CA GLY A 21 -2.32 7.12 -17.88
C GLY A 21 -1.47 5.94 -17.39
N GLU A 22 -0.61 5.40 -18.26
CA GLU A 22 0.23 4.22 -17.97
C GLU A 22 1.20 4.41 -16.80
N THR A 23 1.58 5.66 -16.50
CA THR A 23 2.48 5.98 -15.39
C THR A 23 1.79 5.99 -14.03
N LEU A 24 0.45 5.95 -14.00
CA LEU A 24 -0.36 6.09 -12.79
C LEU A 24 0.01 7.33 -11.94
N ALA A 25 0.57 8.35 -12.58
CA ALA A 25 0.87 9.63 -11.95
C ALA A 25 -0.40 10.50 -11.91
N PRO A 26 -0.47 11.51 -11.01
CA PRO A 26 -1.58 12.44 -10.96
C PRO A 26 -1.75 13.13 -12.30
N THR A 27 -2.99 13.21 -12.79
CA THR A 27 -3.26 13.78 -14.11
C THR A 27 -3.04 15.30 -14.10
N PRO A 28 -2.83 15.92 -15.28
CA PRO A 28 -2.70 17.37 -15.38
C PRO A 28 -3.91 18.11 -14.81
N GLY A 29 -5.11 17.51 -14.82
CA GLY A 29 -6.28 18.03 -14.11
C GLY A 29 -6.04 18.20 -12.61
N VAL A 30 -5.54 17.15 -11.94
CA VAL A 30 -5.23 17.18 -10.49
C VAL A 30 -4.19 18.25 -10.17
N ALA A 31 -3.10 18.30 -10.92
CA ALA A 31 -2.03 19.29 -10.69
C ALA A 31 -2.50 20.74 -10.87
N ARG A 32 -3.34 21.01 -11.88
CA ARG A 32 -3.91 22.35 -12.12
C ARG A 32 -4.83 22.78 -10.98
N THR A 33 -5.70 21.91 -10.49
CA THR A 33 -6.60 22.22 -9.36
C THR A 33 -5.83 22.55 -8.09
N LEU A 34 -4.73 21.81 -7.84
CA LEU A 34 -3.84 22.08 -6.71
C LEU A 34 -3.07 23.41 -6.82
N SER A 35 -2.63 23.76 -8.03
CA SER A 35 -2.01 25.09 -8.29
C SER A 35 -3.02 26.21 -8.02
N LEU A 36 -4.24 26.08 -8.54
CA LEU A 36 -5.32 27.04 -8.31
C LEU A 36 -5.60 27.20 -6.81
N LEU A 37 -5.69 26.10 -6.05
CA LEU A 37 -5.88 26.16 -4.61
C LEU A 37 -4.74 26.93 -3.94
N THR A 38 -3.49 26.63 -4.30
CA THR A 38 -2.30 27.29 -3.76
C THR A 38 -2.31 28.79 -4.03
N GLU A 39 -2.65 29.19 -5.25
CA GLU A 39 -2.76 30.61 -5.65
C GLU A 39 -3.86 31.33 -4.88
N VAL A 40 -5.06 30.74 -4.80
CA VAL A 40 -6.21 31.29 -4.07
C VAL A 40 -5.89 31.45 -2.59
N VAL A 41 -5.28 30.43 -1.98
CA VAL A 41 -4.87 30.47 -0.57
C VAL A 41 -3.82 31.54 -0.33
N THR A 42 -2.79 31.61 -1.17
CA THR A 42 -1.72 32.60 -1.02
C THR A 42 -2.27 34.01 -1.12
N ALA A 43 -3.16 34.27 -2.08
CA ALA A 43 -3.83 35.56 -2.22
C ALA A 43 -4.72 35.89 -1.01
N ALA A 44 -5.43 34.91 -0.44
CA ALA A 44 -6.29 35.10 0.72
C ALA A 44 -5.50 35.42 2.01
N THR A 45 -4.32 34.82 2.21
CA THR A 45 -3.48 35.08 3.40
C THR A 45 -2.92 36.50 3.48
N VAL A 46 -2.94 37.26 2.39
CA VAL A 46 -2.49 38.66 2.35
C VAL A 46 -3.60 39.62 2.84
N ALA A 47 -4.85 39.16 2.93
CA ALA A 47 -5.97 39.93 3.44
C ALA A 47 -6.26 39.53 4.91
N ASP A 48 -6.01 40.44 5.85
CA ASP A 48 -5.90 40.23 7.31
C ASP A 48 -7.14 39.62 8.04
N ASP A 49 -8.28 39.44 7.36
CA ASP A 49 -9.57 39.01 7.93
C ASP A 49 -9.97 37.55 7.58
N ALA A 50 -9.13 36.79 6.88
CA ALA A 50 -9.54 35.60 6.10
C ALA A 50 -9.38 34.21 6.78
N GLN A 51 -8.99 34.09 8.06
CA GLN A 51 -8.71 32.78 8.66
C GLN A 51 -9.93 31.84 8.74
N HIS A 52 -11.15 32.36 8.93
CA HIS A 52 -12.38 31.54 8.92
C HIS A 52 -12.79 31.11 7.51
N ASP A 53 -12.58 31.97 6.51
CA ASP A 53 -12.86 31.66 5.10
C ASP A 53 -11.90 30.61 4.54
N PHE A 54 -10.67 30.55 5.05
CA PHE A 54 -9.64 29.64 4.58
C PHE A 54 -10.03 28.16 4.68
N LYS A 55 -10.57 27.73 5.83
CA LYS A 55 -10.99 26.34 6.04
C LYS A 55 -12.12 25.93 5.09
N GLN A 56 -13.03 26.87 4.82
CA GLN A 56 -14.14 26.67 3.90
C GLN A 56 -13.67 26.64 2.45
N ILE A 57 -12.77 27.54 2.05
CA ILE A 57 -12.15 27.58 0.71
C ILE A 57 -11.43 26.26 0.41
N VAL A 58 -10.57 25.80 1.33
CA VAL A 58 -9.86 24.53 1.19
C VAL A 58 -10.86 23.39 1.01
N SER A 59 -11.86 23.28 1.88
CA SER A 59 -12.84 22.18 1.82
C SER A 59 -13.63 22.20 0.51
N CYS A 60 -13.99 23.39 0.00
CA CYS A 60 -14.69 23.54 -1.27
C CYS A 60 -13.87 23.08 -2.49
N VAL A 61 -12.55 23.00 -2.39
CA VAL A 61 -11.68 22.53 -3.48
C VAL A 61 -11.26 21.08 -3.27
N VAL A 62 -10.86 20.73 -2.05
CA VAL A 62 -10.30 19.42 -1.70
C VAL A 62 -11.35 18.32 -1.81
N ASP A 63 -12.57 18.55 -1.31
CA ASP A 63 -13.58 17.49 -1.28
C ASP A 63 -14.04 17.06 -2.68
N PRO A 64 -14.37 17.98 -3.61
CA PRO A 64 -14.68 17.60 -4.99
C PRO A 64 -13.48 16.96 -5.70
N LEU A 65 -12.26 17.45 -5.44
CA LEU A 65 -11.06 16.91 -6.07
C LEU A 65 -10.80 15.46 -5.64
N MET A 66 -10.93 15.15 -4.34
CA MET A 66 -10.80 13.77 -3.85
C MET A 66 -11.84 12.84 -4.48
N ASN A 67 -13.09 13.30 -4.58
CA ASN A 67 -14.16 12.52 -5.20
C ASN A 67 -13.85 12.24 -6.67
N ALA A 68 -13.44 13.26 -7.43
CA ALA A 68 -13.10 13.09 -8.84
C ALA A 68 -11.85 12.22 -9.06
N ILE A 69 -10.84 12.32 -8.20
CA ILE A 69 -9.68 11.40 -8.20
C ILE A 69 -10.18 9.96 -8.00
N SER A 70 -11.05 9.73 -7.02
CA SER A 70 -11.58 8.40 -6.70
C SER A 70 -12.43 7.84 -7.84
N GLU A 71 -13.31 8.66 -8.41
CA GLU A 71 -14.14 8.30 -9.55
C GLU A 71 -13.30 7.95 -10.79
N SER A 72 -12.24 8.72 -11.06
CA SER A 72 -11.33 8.45 -12.18
C SER A 72 -10.60 7.10 -12.08
N ALA A 73 -10.53 6.52 -10.88
CA ALA A 73 -9.89 5.23 -10.63
C ALA A 73 -10.86 4.03 -10.72
N THR A 74 -12.19 4.25 -10.83
CA THR A 74 -13.21 3.19 -10.77
C THR A 74 -13.15 2.14 -11.89
N GLY A 75 -12.42 2.42 -12.97
CA GLY A 75 -12.19 1.48 -14.07
C GLY A 75 -10.87 0.70 -14.00
N LEU A 76 -10.03 0.96 -13.00
CA LEU A 76 -8.73 0.30 -12.85
C LEU A 76 -8.82 -1.00 -12.06
N GLY A 77 -7.83 -1.88 -12.25
CA GLY A 77 -7.60 -3.00 -11.34
C GLY A 77 -7.20 -2.51 -9.94
N ALA A 78 -7.33 -3.39 -8.94
CA ALA A 78 -7.09 -3.02 -7.54
C ALA A 78 -5.69 -2.45 -7.29
N VAL A 79 -4.66 -3.04 -7.94
CA VAL A 79 -3.26 -2.61 -7.81
C VAL A 79 -3.03 -1.26 -8.50
N GLU A 80 -3.52 -1.11 -9.74
CA GLU A 80 -3.38 0.12 -10.50
C GLU A 80 -4.11 1.29 -9.82
N SER A 81 -5.33 1.03 -9.34
CA SER A 81 -6.14 1.98 -8.59
C SER A 81 -5.42 2.43 -7.33
N ALA A 82 -4.92 1.50 -6.52
CA ALA A 82 -4.21 1.83 -5.28
C ALA A 82 -2.95 2.68 -5.54
N VAL A 83 -2.16 2.35 -6.56
CA VAL A 83 -0.95 3.13 -6.92
C VAL A 83 -1.31 4.55 -7.37
N TYR A 84 -2.30 4.69 -8.25
CA TYR A 84 -2.75 6.00 -8.72
C TYR A 84 -3.31 6.86 -7.58
N LEU A 85 -4.19 6.30 -6.75
CA LEU A 85 -4.77 6.99 -5.61
C LEU A 85 -3.69 7.41 -4.59
N LEU A 86 -2.72 6.54 -4.29
CA LEU A 86 -1.57 6.89 -3.43
C LEU A 86 -0.79 8.07 -3.98
N ASN A 87 -0.50 8.09 -5.28
CA ASN A 87 0.23 9.18 -5.92
C ASN A 87 -0.55 10.50 -5.84
N CYS A 88 -1.85 10.47 -6.15
CA CYS A 88 -2.72 11.64 -6.09
C CYS A 88 -2.90 12.18 -4.68
N PHE A 89 -3.22 11.32 -3.71
CA PHE A 89 -3.43 11.72 -2.33
C PHE A 89 -2.12 12.17 -1.66
N HIS A 90 -0.97 11.59 -2.03
CA HIS A 90 0.32 12.08 -1.56
C HIS A 90 0.62 13.49 -2.05
N GLN A 91 0.36 13.78 -3.33
CA GLN A 91 0.53 15.14 -3.87
C GLN A 91 -0.42 16.13 -3.19
N LEU A 92 -1.68 15.75 -3.01
CA LEU A 92 -2.69 16.54 -2.31
C LEU A 92 -2.28 16.83 -0.86
N HIS A 93 -1.91 15.79 -0.10
CA HIS A 93 -1.46 15.89 1.28
C HIS A 93 -0.22 16.79 1.42
N SER A 94 0.77 16.60 0.55
CA SER A 94 2.00 17.40 0.56
C SER A 94 1.73 18.87 0.26
N THR A 95 0.85 19.14 -0.71
CA THR A 95 0.45 20.51 -1.07
C THR A 95 -0.28 21.18 0.10
N LEU A 96 -1.26 20.52 0.71
CA LEU A 96 -2.03 21.09 1.83
C LEU A 96 -1.18 21.30 3.08
N SER A 97 -0.18 20.44 3.32
CA SER A 97 0.76 20.57 4.43
C SER A 97 1.57 21.86 4.32
N LEU A 98 2.00 22.23 3.11
CA LEU A 98 2.73 23.48 2.84
C LEU A 98 1.86 24.72 3.03
N LEU A 99 0.55 24.60 2.81
CA LEU A 99 -0.42 25.68 2.99
C LEU A 99 -0.80 25.90 4.47
N HIS A 100 -0.16 25.20 5.42
CA HIS A 100 -0.49 25.23 6.86
C HIS A 100 -1.98 24.98 7.11
N THR A 101 -2.56 24.08 6.30
CA THR A 101 -3.99 23.77 6.30
C THR A 101 -4.41 23.10 7.61
N THR A 102 -5.68 23.25 7.99
CA THR A 102 -6.26 22.61 9.18
C THR A 102 -6.05 21.09 9.21
N GLY A 103 -5.63 20.60 10.38
CA GLY A 103 -5.30 19.20 10.64
C GLY A 103 -6.35 18.19 10.17
N ASP A 104 -7.64 18.50 10.33
CA ASP A 104 -8.74 17.57 10.00
C ASP A 104 -8.69 17.06 8.54
N LYS A 105 -8.35 17.92 7.57
CA LYS A 105 -8.29 17.52 6.15
C LYS A 105 -7.05 16.70 5.85
N LEU A 106 -5.92 17.05 6.46
CA LEU A 106 -4.69 16.27 6.35
C LEU A 106 -4.88 14.87 6.94
N GLU A 107 -5.51 14.77 8.11
CA GLU A 107 -5.84 13.50 8.77
C GLU A 107 -6.77 12.64 7.91
N MET A 108 -7.81 13.23 7.33
CA MET A 108 -8.71 12.53 6.41
C MET A 108 -7.97 11.99 5.17
N ILE A 109 -7.12 12.79 4.54
CA ILE A 109 -6.33 12.35 3.37
C ILE A 109 -5.32 11.29 3.78
N GLN A 110 -4.69 11.42 4.95
CA GLN A 110 -3.80 10.41 5.50
C GLN A 110 -4.53 9.08 5.70
N GLY A 111 -5.78 9.10 6.21
CA GLY A 111 -6.61 7.89 6.30
C GLY A 111 -6.88 7.23 4.94
N GLN A 112 -7.05 8.02 3.87
CA GLN A 112 -7.15 7.49 2.50
C GLN A 112 -5.83 6.89 2.01
N ILE A 113 -4.71 7.54 2.30
CA ILE A 113 -3.37 7.01 2.00
C ILE A 113 -3.15 5.67 2.71
N ASP A 114 -3.46 5.58 3.99
CA ASP A 114 -3.26 4.37 4.78
C ASP A 114 -4.13 3.21 4.27
N ALA A 115 -5.40 3.48 3.93
CA ALA A 115 -6.29 2.46 3.35
C ALA A 115 -5.78 1.91 2.00
N GLN A 116 -5.24 2.79 1.14
CA GLN A 116 -4.68 2.35 -0.15
C GLN A 116 -3.33 1.65 0.02
N LEU A 117 -2.51 2.07 0.99
CA LEU A 117 -1.30 1.35 1.37
C LEU A 117 -1.63 -0.06 1.87
N ASP A 118 -2.65 -0.21 2.70
CA ASP A 118 -3.10 -1.51 3.21
C ASP A 118 -3.57 -2.43 2.07
N THR A 119 -4.40 -1.90 1.16
CA THR A 119 -4.86 -2.61 -0.04
C THR A 119 -3.68 -3.10 -0.88
N LEU A 120 -2.75 -2.19 -1.22
CA LEU A 120 -1.58 -2.53 -2.03
C LEU A 120 -0.63 -3.48 -1.30
N SER A 121 -0.50 -3.35 0.02
CA SER A 121 0.29 -4.26 0.85
C SER A 121 -0.29 -5.67 0.82
N GLN A 122 -1.62 -5.82 0.92
CA GLN A 122 -2.28 -7.12 0.85
C GLN A 122 -2.09 -7.78 -0.51
N GLU A 123 -2.27 -7.04 -1.60
CA GLU A 123 -2.01 -7.57 -2.95
C GLU A 123 -0.55 -8.00 -3.12
N GLN A 124 0.40 -7.21 -2.61
CA GLN A 124 1.83 -7.52 -2.64
C GLN A 124 2.18 -8.78 -1.83
N ILE A 125 1.66 -8.88 -0.60
CA ILE A 125 1.88 -10.03 0.29
C ILE A 125 1.25 -11.28 -0.33
N ASN A 126 0.04 -11.18 -0.85
CA ASN A 126 -0.64 -12.28 -1.52
C ASN A 126 0.18 -12.76 -2.72
N GLY A 127 0.65 -11.85 -3.58
CA GLY A 127 1.50 -12.19 -4.72
C GLY A 127 2.77 -12.94 -4.29
N VAL A 128 3.49 -12.43 -3.29
CA VAL A 128 4.72 -13.06 -2.78
C VAL A 128 4.44 -14.43 -2.16
N CYS A 129 3.38 -14.56 -1.35
CA CYS A 129 2.97 -15.84 -0.76
C CYS A 129 2.59 -16.88 -1.83
N HIS A 130 1.91 -16.47 -2.91
CA HIS A 130 1.60 -17.35 -4.03
C HIS A 130 2.88 -17.77 -4.77
N SER A 131 3.77 -16.82 -5.08
CA SER A 131 5.05 -17.11 -5.74
C SER A 131 5.91 -18.06 -4.93
N MET A 132 5.95 -17.90 -3.60
CA MET A 132 6.66 -18.78 -2.67
C MET A 132 5.98 -20.14 -2.44
N GLY A 133 4.73 -20.33 -2.89
CA GLY A 133 3.97 -21.57 -2.70
C GLY A 133 3.37 -21.73 -1.29
N VAL A 134 3.32 -20.64 -0.51
CA VAL A 134 2.80 -20.63 0.86
C VAL A 134 1.28 -20.56 0.86
N ALA A 135 0.64 -20.02 -0.19
CA ALA A 135 -0.81 -19.81 -0.23
C ALA A 135 -1.63 -21.07 0.13
N THR A 136 -1.17 -22.27 -0.26
CA THR A 136 -1.83 -23.54 0.07
C THR A 136 -1.43 -24.12 1.42
N MET A 137 -0.29 -23.69 1.97
CA MET A 137 0.20 -24.10 3.30
C MET A 137 -0.43 -23.26 4.41
N TYR A 138 -0.65 -21.96 4.16
CA TYR A 138 -1.05 -20.99 5.17
C TYR A 138 -2.30 -21.37 5.99
N PRO A 139 -3.39 -21.89 5.39
CA PRO A 139 -4.56 -22.32 6.16
C PRO A 139 -4.25 -23.49 7.10
N LEU A 140 -3.37 -24.41 6.67
CA LEU A 140 -2.96 -25.60 7.42
C LEU A 140 -1.98 -25.25 8.54
N ILE A 141 -1.14 -24.24 8.32
CA ILE A 141 -0.21 -23.72 9.32
C ILE A 141 -0.97 -22.96 10.41
N THR A 142 -1.97 -22.16 10.01
CA THR A 142 -2.75 -21.33 10.94
C THR A 142 -3.73 -22.17 11.76
N ASN A 143 -4.36 -23.18 11.13
CA ASN A 143 -5.30 -24.09 11.79
C ASN A 143 -4.88 -25.53 11.49
N PRO A 144 -3.90 -26.09 12.23
CA PRO A 144 -3.41 -27.43 11.98
C PRO A 144 -4.50 -28.49 12.16
N PRO A 145 -4.62 -29.44 11.22
CA PRO A 145 -5.51 -30.59 11.39
C PRO A 145 -4.99 -31.49 12.51
N THR A 146 -5.84 -32.42 12.97
CA THR A 146 -5.44 -33.44 13.95
C THR A 146 -4.40 -34.42 13.38
N THR A 147 -4.29 -34.51 12.07
CA THR A 147 -3.30 -35.36 11.39
C THR A 147 -1.93 -34.66 11.29
N PRO A 148 -0.81 -35.42 11.36
CA PRO A 148 0.51 -34.84 11.18
C PRO A 148 0.65 -34.11 9.84
N LEU A 149 1.13 -32.87 9.86
CA LEU A 149 1.27 -32.05 8.65
C LEU A 149 2.32 -32.60 7.68
N SER A 150 3.29 -33.40 8.16
CA SER A 150 4.25 -34.09 7.31
C SER A 150 3.61 -35.07 6.32
N GLN A 151 2.39 -35.53 6.58
CA GLN A 151 1.64 -36.44 5.71
C GLN A 151 0.74 -35.68 4.72
N HIS A 152 0.44 -34.41 4.97
CA HIS A 152 -0.43 -33.61 4.12
C HIS A 152 0.32 -33.16 2.85
N PRO A 153 -0.19 -33.38 1.63
CA PRO A 153 0.53 -33.08 0.38
C PRO A 153 1.12 -31.67 0.31
N SER A 154 0.38 -30.66 0.77
CA SER A 154 0.84 -29.26 0.78
C SER A 154 1.96 -28.97 1.79
N CYS A 155 2.17 -29.80 2.80
CA CYS A 155 3.15 -29.58 3.89
C CYS A 155 4.17 -30.72 4.03
N GLN A 156 4.26 -31.60 3.03
CA GLN A 156 5.28 -32.64 2.97
C GLN A 156 6.70 -32.03 2.95
N PRO A 157 7.73 -32.77 3.39
CA PRO A 157 9.12 -32.29 3.39
C PRO A 157 9.58 -31.67 2.06
N LEU A 158 9.18 -32.25 0.93
CA LEU A 158 9.50 -31.73 -0.40
C LEU A 158 8.89 -30.34 -0.66
N ALA A 159 7.67 -30.10 -0.18
CA ALA A 159 7.01 -28.81 -0.32
C ALA A 159 7.70 -27.73 0.53
N ILE A 160 8.15 -28.10 1.74
CA ILE A 160 8.94 -27.21 2.61
C ILE A 160 10.29 -26.88 1.98
N GLN A 161 10.98 -27.85 1.38
CA GLN A 161 12.23 -27.62 0.66
C GLN A 161 12.04 -26.69 -0.55
N ALA A 162 10.93 -26.85 -1.28
CA ALA A 162 10.59 -25.96 -2.39
C ALA A 162 10.31 -24.53 -1.91
N PHE A 163 9.61 -24.36 -0.78
CA PHE A 163 9.44 -23.07 -0.13
C PHE A 163 10.80 -22.46 0.25
N MET A 164 11.68 -23.23 0.88
CA MET A 164 13.01 -22.76 1.29
C MET A 164 13.87 -22.28 0.12
N THR A 165 13.86 -23.01 -0.99
CA THR A 165 14.57 -22.60 -2.22
C THR A 165 14.07 -21.24 -2.73
N LYS A 166 12.75 -21.03 -2.67
CA LYS A 166 12.14 -19.77 -3.10
C LYS A 166 12.40 -18.63 -2.11
N LEU A 167 12.36 -18.94 -0.81
CA LEU A 167 12.72 -17.99 0.24
C LEU A 167 14.17 -17.54 0.10
N ASP A 168 15.11 -18.45 -0.18
CA ASP A 168 16.51 -18.09 -0.44
C ASP A 168 16.65 -17.15 -1.64
N GLY A 169 15.92 -17.41 -2.72
CA GLY A 169 15.85 -16.51 -3.86
C GLY A 169 15.30 -15.14 -3.50
N PHE A 170 14.26 -15.09 -2.66
CA PHE A 170 13.67 -13.84 -2.16
C PHE A 170 14.63 -13.08 -1.23
N LEU A 171 15.33 -13.76 -0.33
CA LEU A 171 16.33 -13.14 0.56
C LEU A 171 17.51 -12.57 -0.22
N ALA A 172 17.90 -13.22 -1.32
CA ALA A 172 18.96 -12.72 -2.20
C ALA A 172 18.53 -11.53 -3.06
N ALA A 173 17.24 -11.46 -3.45
CA ALA A 173 16.70 -10.40 -4.30
C ALA A 173 15.21 -10.10 -3.96
N PRO A 174 14.94 -9.34 -2.88
CA PRO A 174 13.56 -9.08 -2.41
C PRO A 174 12.70 -8.35 -3.46
N ASP A 175 13.33 -7.48 -4.25
CA ASP A 175 12.67 -6.66 -5.26
C ASP A 175 12.11 -7.45 -6.44
N HIS A 176 12.57 -8.70 -6.65
CA HIS A 176 12.16 -9.51 -7.80
C HIS A 176 10.71 -10.00 -7.65
N LEU A 177 10.26 -10.26 -6.41
CA LEU A 177 8.87 -10.68 -6.16
C LEU A 177 7.93 -9.50 -5.86
N MET A 178 8.43 -8.27 -5.92
CA MET A 178 7.59 -7.08 -5.79
C MET A 178 6.72 -6.88 -7.04
N LEU A 179 5.49 -6.38 -6.83
CA LEU A 179 4.58 -6.01 -7.90
C LEU A 179 5.24 -4.93 -8.77
N PRO A 180 5.25 -5.07 -10.11
CA PRO A 180 5.89 -4.09 -11.00
C PRO A 180 5.38 -2.66 -10.80
N HIS A 181 4.08 -2.52 -10.50
CA HIS A 181 3.40 -1.24 -10.26
C HIS A 181 3.95 -0.47 -9.05
N THR A 182 4.61 -1.12 -8.09
CA THR A 182 5.25 -0.42 -6.96
C THR A 182 6.37 0.53 -7.41
N ARG A 183 6.94 0.32 -8.59
CA ARG A 183 7.92 1.22 -9.22
C ARG A 183 7.31 2.54 -9.69
N LEU A 184 5.99 2.57 -9.89
CA LEU A 184 5.24 3.76 -10.32
C LEU A 184 4.77 4.62 -9.14
N LEU A 185 4.94 4.15 -7.90
CA LEU A 185 4.73 5.00 -6.73
C LEU A 185 5.70 6.18 -6.80
N LEU A 186 5.24 7.40 -6.53
CA LEU A 186 6.09 8.59 -6.53
C LEU A 186 6.86 8.70 -5.20
N SER A 187 6.18 8.44 -4.08
CA SER A 187 6.80 8.49 -2.75
C SER A 187 7.70 7.28 -2.48
N SER A 188 8.94 7.54 -2.07
CA SER A 188 9.87 6.52 -1.60
C SER A 188 9.47 5.91 -0.25
N SER A 189 8.73 6.66 0.59
CA SER A 189 8.26 6.14 1.88
C SER A 189 7.22 5.04 1.69
N PHE A 190 6.35 5.16 0.67
CA PHE A 190 5.37 4.13 0.35
C PHE A 190 6.04 2.84 -0.12
N ARG A 191 7.05 2.95 -1.01
CA ARG A 191 7.84 1.78 -1.45
C ARG A 191 8.51 1.08 -0.27
N ARG A 192 9.14 1.84 0.63
CA ARG A 192 9.77 1.29 1.84
C ARG A 192 8.74 0.61 2.75
N SER A 193 7.58 1.23 2.96
CA SER A 193 6.50 0.66 3.78
C SER A 193 6.01 -0.66 3.21
N LEU A 194 5.84 -0.77 1.89
CA LEU A 194 5.44 -2.02 1.24
C LEU A 194 6.48 -3.12 1.40
N GLN A 195 7.76 -2.78 1.21
CA GLN A 195 8.87 -3.71 1.41
C GLN A 195 8.89 -4.24 2.85
N GLN A 196 8.80 -3.34 3.83
CA GLN A 196 8.80 -3.69 5.25
C GLN A 196 7.61 -4.57 5.62
N ARG A 197 6.39 -4.18 5.25
CA ARG A 197 5.18 -4.97 5.55
C ARG A 197 5.24 -6.36 4.90
N THR A 198 5.81 -6.45 3.70
CA THR A 198 5.97 -7.74 3.02
C THR A 198 7.02 -8.61 3.71
N ALA A 199 8.17 -8.04 4.07
CA ALA A 199 9.19 -8.72 4.86
C ALA A 199 8.63 -9.25 6.20
N GLU A 200 7.85 -8.45 6.91
CA GLU A 200 7.20 -8.82 8.17
C GLU A 200 6.21 -9.99 7.98
N ALA A 201 5.41 -9.96 6.91
CA ALA A 201 4.50 -11.06 6.58
C ALA A 201 5.26 -12.36 6.26
N VAL A 202 6.34 -12.29 5.48
CA VAL A 202 7.21 -13.43 5.17
C VAL A 202 7.86 -13.99 6.44
N CYS A 203 8.36 -13.12 7.33
CA CYS A 203 8.91 -13.54 8.63
C CYS A 203 7.87 -14.25 9.49
N THR A 204 6.63 -13.75 9.50
CA THR A 204 5.53 -14.33 10.27
C THR A 204 5.22 -15.74 9.79
N VAL A 205 5.07 -15.93 8.48
CA VAL A 205 4.87 -17.23 7.85
C VAL A 205 6.03 -18.17 8.18
N TYR A 206 7.27 -17.69 8.02
CA TYR A 206 8.47 -18.49 8.29
C TYR A 206 8.49 -18.98 9.72
N LYS A 207 8.23 -18.10 10.68
CA LYS A 207 8.19 -18.44 12.11
C LYS A 207 7.13 -19.50 12.40
N GLN A 208 5.91 -19.33 11.90
CA GLN A 208 4.84 -20.32 12.10
C GLN A 208 5.21 -21.69 11.50
N LEU A 209 5.80 -21.70 10.30
CA LEU A 209 6.24 -22.94 9.66
C LEU A 209 7.40 -23.59 10.44
N HIS A 210 8.36 -22.79 10.92
CA HIS A 210 9.47 -23.26 11.74
C HIS A 210 8.98 -23.93 13.03
N ASP A 211 8.02 -23.32 13.72
CA ASP A 211 7.42 -23.86 14.96
C ASP A 211 6.69 -25.18 14.70
N ILE A 212 5.97 -25.29 13.58
CA ILE A 212 5.29 -26.54 13.18
C ILE A 212 6.27 -27.65 12.85
N VAL A 213 7.31 -27.35 12.10
CA VAL A 213 8.27 -28.36 11.64
C VAL A 213 9.11 -28.90 12.79
N HIS A 214 9.46 -28.04 13.75
CA HIS A 214 10.19 -28.43 14.96
C HIS A 214 9.31 -29.06 16.03
N ASN A 215 7.98 -29.03 15.89
CA ASN A 215 7.09 -29.70 16.80
C ASN A 215 6.97 -31.19 16.45
N PRO A 216 7.35 -32.11 17.38
CA PRO A 216 7.33 -33.54 17.11
C PRO A 216 5.94 -34.10 16.78
N THR A 217 4.85 -33.42 17.16
CA THR A 217 3.47 -33.87 16.85
C THR A 217 3.16 -33.87 15.36
N HIS A 218 3.85 -33.05 14.56
CA HIS A 218 3.61 -32.96 13.11
C HIS A 218 4.45 -33.95 12.29
N GLY A 219 5.29 -34.77 12.95
CA GLY A 219 5.88 -35.97 12.35
C GLY A 219 6.98 -35.72 11.31
N TYR A 220 7.74 -34.63 11.45
CA TYR A 220 8.93 -34.37 10.64
C TYR A 220 10.15 -35.09 11.24
N THR A 221 10.85 -35.88 10.43
CA THR A 221 11.97 -36.74 10.90
C THR A 221 13.27 -35.98 11.11
N ASP A 222 13.51 -34.92 10.35
CA ASP A 222 14.71 -34.07 10.48
C ASP A 222 14.36 -32.58 10.31
N PRO A 223 13.77 -31.95 11.36
CA PRO A 223 13.35 -30.56 11.32
C PRO A 223 14.50 -29.58 11.02
N SER A 224 15.67 -29.84 11.61
CA SER A 224 16.84 -28.96 11.48
C SER A 224 17.47 -29.01 10.10
N SER A 225 17.39 -30.13 9.38
CA SER A 225 17.76 -30.16 7.96
C SER A 225 16.74 -29.47 7.05
N LEU A 226 15.46 -29.43 7.43
CA LEU A 226 14.40 -28.81 6.61
C LEU A 226 14.34 -27.30 6.78
N LEU A 227 14.45 -26.82 8.02
CA LEU A 227 14.41 -25.40 8.39
C LEU A 227 15.56 -25.08 9.35
N PRO A 228 16.80 -24.92 8.83
CA PRO A 228 17.98 -24.74 9.68
C PRO A 228 18.13 -23.33 10.27
N ARG A 229 17.45 -22.32 9.71
CA ARG A 229 17.63 -20.92 10.13
C ARG A 229 16.64 -20.57 11.22
N ASP A 230 17.13 -19.89 12.25
CA ASP A 230 16.25 -19.33 13.27
C ASP A 230 15.41 -18.18 12.67
N PRO A 231 14.13 -18.01 13.07
CA PRO A 231 13.29 -16.91 12.61
C PRO A 231 13.90 -15.52 12.80
N GLU A 232 14.67 -15.29 13.88
CA GLU A 232 15.36 -14.01 14.10
C GLU A 232 16.46 -13.79 13.05
N THR A 233 17.14 -14.84 12.61
CA THR A 233 18.13 -14.75 11.53
C THR A 233 17.45 -14.34 10.23
N VAL A 234 16.31 -14.95 9.87
CA VAL A 234 15.55 -14.57 8.66
C VAL A 234 15.08 -13.13 8.74
N LYS A 235 14.62 -12.69 9.91
CA LYS A 235 14.22 -11.30 10.14
C LYS A 235 15.39 -10.32 9.93
N THR A 236 16.58 -10.64 10.44
CA THR A 236 17.77 -9.80 10.23
C THR A 236 18.21 -9.71 8.77
N LEU A 237 17.96 -10.75 7.96
CA LEU A 237 18.27 -10.75 6.53
C LEU A 237 17.28 -9.93 5.70
N LEU A 238 16.09 -9.67 6.23
CA LEU A 238 15.02 -8.91 5.58
C LEU A 238 14.90 -7.45 6.08
N SER A 239 15.74 -7.03 7.05
CA SER A 239 15.70 -5.68 7.62
C SER A 239 16.49 -4.65 6.82
#